data_AF-A0A8H4CC38-F1
#
_entry.id   AF-A0A8H4CC38-F1
#
_cell.length_a   1.000
_cell.length_b   1.000
_cell.length_c   1.000
_cell.angle_alpha   90.00
_cell.angle_beta   90.00
_cell.angle_gamma   90.00
#
_symmetry.space_group_name_H-M   'P 1'
#
loop_
_entity.id
_entity.type
_entity.pdbx_description
1 polymer ?
#
loop_
_entity_poly.entity_id
_entity_poly.type
_entity_poly.pdbx_seq_one_letter_code
_entity_poly.pdbx_strand_id
1 'polypeptide(L)'
;MDPSQWRDYYSDLGVRPTATSQEIGRAFRDLARTTHPDKKAPGDRSDSSEFRKIREAYEFLKDPANRRRYDETYRDSKRSYERHREWQKDEAQRQAEAEARQESDEEDQRREEAKQRREKKRQQREEARKQARRERTKRQRAARRKAKKEQRETEQRETQRRQQQSINDRRRNAQKKANAQRQEDQARVEAVQQEAVRMAEALLEQDRREAQQRAREDAWATYITAEQDRLALIPEQQRAEAIKIQEERKAAEVKKQEEETHWKAEQQKREDQQREEEQKREAFRKVAQKNRQLREAEMKKRWGQLRLEELKAAQEEAELWKENSARERHRLRQLETKERSKKMAKMVRLERDRASEVHLDERTLAKMLYGEHGRPKCDHAWFGWTRKAGGSRCESCRGKTVISIFECPMCGMKLCPKCKYGLVKTRPATPLNCF
;
A
#
# COMPACT_ATOMS: atom_id res chain seq x y z
N MET A 1 -23.04 -67.94 -60.98
CA MET A 1 -22.13 -68.19 -59.85
C MET A 1 -22.03 -66.90 -59.08
N ASP A 2 -22.25 -66.91 -57.76
CA ASP A 2 -22.04 -65.74 -56.90
C ASP A 2 -20.53 -65.40 -56.89
N PRO A 3 -20.12 -64.22 -57.39
CA PRO A 3 -18.71 -63.82 -57.43
C PRO A 3 -18.06 -63.75 -56.05
N SER A 4 -18.83 -63.65 -54.96
CA SER A 4 -18.30 -63.64 -53.59
C SER A 4 -17.87 -65.02 -53.08
N GLN A 5 -18.34 -66.10 -53.73
CA GLN A 5 -18.09 -67.49 -53.34
C GLN A 5 -17.25 -68.27 -54.35
N TRP A 6 -16.80 -67.64 -55.44
CA TRP A 6 -15.94 -68.28 -56.42
C TRP A 6 -14.56 -68.61 -55.82
N ARG A 7 -14.19 -69.89 -55.88
CA ARG A 7 -12.86 -70.38 -55.50
C ARG A 7 -12.05 -70.65 -56.75
N ASP A 8 -10.79 -70.23 -56.72
CA ASP A 8 -9.88 -70.49 -57.82
C ASP A 8 -9.04 -71.74 -57.54
N TYR A 9 -9.47 -72.89 -58.05
CA TYR A 9 -8.78 -74.17 -57.89
C TYR A 9 -7.35 -74.19 -58.46
N TYR A 10 -7.05 -73.36 -59.48
CA TYR A 10 -5.70 -73.23 -60.03
C TYR A 10 -4.80 -72.41 -59.09
N SER A 11 -5.33 -71.32 -58.53
CA SER A 11 -4.63 -70.51 -57.53
C SER A 11 -4.43 -71.26 -56.20
N ASP A 12 -5.39 -72.08 -55.77
CA ASP A 12 -5.29 -72.91 -54.57
C ASP A 12 -4.17 -73.97 -54.67
N LEU A 13 -3.92 -74.50 -55.88
CA LEU A 13 -2.80 -75.40 -56.17
C LEU A 13 -1.51 -74.66 -56.61
N GLY A 14 -1.54 -73.33 -56.78
CA GLY A 14 -0.41 -72.54 -57.24
C GLY A 14 0.04 -72.85 -58.68
N VAL A 15 -0.83 -73.42 -59.51
CA VAL A 15 -0.52 -73.82 -60.89
C VAL A 15 -1.18 -72.89 -61.91
N ARG A 16 -0.61 -72.82 -63.11
CA ARG A 16 -1.22 -72.07 -64.22
C ARG A 16 -2.37 -72.90 -64.83
N PRO A 17 -3.40 -72.26 -65.42
CA PRO A 17 -4.48 -72.97 -66.13
C PRO A 17 -3.98 -73.86 -67.29
N THR A 18 -2.80 -73.51 -67.84
CA THR A 18 -2.12 -74.27 -68.90
C THR A 18 -1.29 -75.45 -68.39
N ALA A 19 -1.29 -75.74 -67.08
CA ALA A 19 -0.46 -76.79 -66.49
C ALA A 19 -0.91 -78.19 -66.93
N THR A 20 0.05 -79.08 -67.19
CA THR A 20 -0.25 -80.47 -67.55
C THR A 20 -0.75 -81.26 -66.34
N SER A 21 -1.45 -82.38 -66.54
CA SER A 21 -1.92 -83.23 -65.44
C SER A 21 -0.76 -83.77 -64.56
N GLN A 22 0.44 -83.92 -65.14
CA GLN A 22 1.64 -84.28 -64.40
C GLN A 22 2.11 -83.15 -63.46
N GLU A 23 2.02 -81.90 -63.92
CA GLU A 23 2.36 -80.71 -63.11
C GLU A 23 1.34 -80.48 -61.99
N ILE A 24 0.05 -80.68 -62.24
CA ILE A 24 -1.01 -80.61 -61.23
C ILE A 24 -0.80 -81.67 -60.14
N GLY A 25 -0.49 -82.91 -60.53
CA GLY A 25 -0.19 -83.99 -59.59
C GLY A 25 1.12 -83.78 -58.82
N ARG A 26 2.12 -83.14 -59.43
CA ARG A 26 3.36 -82.76 -58.74
C ARG A 26 3.12 -81.66 -57.71
N ALA A 27 2.45 -80.57 -58.11
CA ALA A 27 2.12 -79.46 -57.23
C ALA A 27 1.29 -79.91 -56.02
N PHE A 28 0.29 -80.77 -56.23
CA PHE A 28 -0.48 -81.37 -55.14
C PHE A 28 0.41 -82.17 -54.18
N ARG A 29 1.31 -83.03 -54.69
CA ARG A 29 2.22 -83.81 -53.81
C ARG A 29 3.16 -82.92 -53.01
N ASP A 30 3.68 -81.86 -53.63
CA ASP A 30 4.58 -80.91 -52.97
C ASP A 30 3.83 -80.12 -51.89
N LEU A 31 2.63 -79.62 -52.19
CA LEU A 31 1.76 -78.90 -51.24
C LEU A 31 1.20 -79.81 -50.14
N ALA A 32 0.80 -81.03 -50.46
CA ALA A 32 0.32 -82.00 -49.48
C ALA A 32 1.43 -82.39 -48.49
N ARG A 33 2.69 -82.38 -48.92
CA ARG A 33 3.84 -82.66 -48.06
C ARG A 33 4.24 -81.47 -47.17
N THR A 34 3.85 -80.24 -47.51
CA THR A 34 4.08 -79.04 -46.68
C THR A 34 2.92 -78.72 -45.75
N THR A 35 1.69 -78.98 -46.18
CA THR A 35 0.44 -78.69 -45.44
C THR A 35 -0.12 -79.91 -44.69
N HIS A 36 0.61 -81.03 -44.66
CA HIS A 36 0.16 -82.23 -43.95
C HIS A 36 -0.01 -81.95 -42.44
N PRO A 37 -1.17 -82.30 -41.84
CA PRO A 37 -1.46 -81.99 -40.43
C PRO A 37 -0.52 -82.70 -39.43
N ASP A 38 0.22 -83.72 -39.87
CA ASP A 38 1.20 -84.47 -39.06
C ASP A 38 2.56 -83.75 -38.91
N LYS A 39 2.85 -82.75 -39.74
CA LYS A 39 4.14 -82.03 -39.71
C LYS A 39 4.18 -80.87 -38.72
N LYS A 40 3.05 -80.45 -38.14
CA LYS A 40 2.97 -79.35 -37.18
C LYS A 40 2.22 -79.77 -35.92
N ALA A 41 2.59 -79.15 -34.79
CA ALA A 41 2.15 -79.50 -33.45
C ALA A 41 0.61 -79.47 -33.27
N PRO A 42 0.03 -80.31 -32.38
CA PRO A 42 -1.41 -80.38 -32.17
C PRO A 42 -1.92 -79.09 -31.51
N GLY A 43 -2.52 -78.20 -32.30
CA GLY A 43 -3.11 -76.95 -31.80
C GLY A 43 -3.49 -75.93 -32.87
N ASP A 44 -2.83 -75.96 -34.04
CA ASP A 44 -3.12 -75.01 -35.13
C ASP A 44 -4.25 -75.52 -36.04
N ARG A 45 -5.39 -74.83 -36.03
CA ARG A 45 -6.57 -75.15 -36.85
C ARG A 45 -6.44 -74.68 -38.31
N SER A 46 -5.39 -73.94 -38.67
CA SER A 46 -5.18 -73.41 -40.03
C SER A 46 -4.95 -74.52 -41.05
N ASP A 47 -4.10 -75.49 -40.71
CA ASP A 47 -3.53 -76.46 -41.66
C ASP A 47 -4.58 -77.47 -42.15
N SER A 48 -5.54 -77.82 -41.29
CA SER A 48 -6.67 -78.67 -41.66
C SER A 48 -7.56 -78.01 -42.72
N SER A 49 -7.75 -76.69 -42.65
CA SER A 49 -8.60 -75.96 -43.59
C SER A 49 -7.91 -75.73 -44.94
N GLU A 50 -6.58 -75.51 -44.94
CA GLU A 50 -5.80 -75.31 -46.16
C GLU A 50 -5.57 -76.62 -46.90
N PHE A 51 -5.21 -77.69 -46.18
CA PHE A 51 -5.09 -79.03 -46.76
C PHE A 51 -6.40 -79.49 -47.40
N ARG A 52 -7.54 -79.19 -46.77
CA ARG A 52 -8.87 -79.45 -47.33
C ARG A 52 -9.09 -78.73 -48.66
N LYS A 53 -8.76 -77.42 -48.75
CA LYS A 53 -8.89 -76.65 -50.00
C LYS A 53 -8.01 -77.20 -51.12
N ILE A 54 -6.75 -77.51 -50.80
CA ILE A 54 -5.77 -78.05 -51.75
C ILE A 54 -6.22 -79.43 -52.27
N ARG A 55 -6.75 -80.28 -51.39
CA ARG A 55 -7.28 -81.59 -51.75
C ARG A 55 -8.54 -81.47 -52.63
N GLU A 56 -9.49 -80.63 -52.25
CA GLU A 56 -10.72 -80.38 -53.03
C GLU A 56 -10.37 -79.84 -54.43
N ALA A 57 -9.38 -78.93 -54.54
CA ALA A 57 -8.89 -78.42 -55.81
C ALA A 57 -8.24 -79.51 -56.68
N TYR A 58 -7.42 -80.39 -56.08
CA TYR A 58 -6.79 -81.49 -56.80
C TYR A 58 -7.81 -82.54 -57.27
N GLU A 59 -8.75 -82.94 -56.42
CA GLU A 59 -9.79 -83.91 -56.76
C GLU A 59 -10.67 -83.41 -57.91
N PHE A 60 -10.96 -82.11 -57.94
CA PHE A 60 -11.73 -81.47 -59.00
C PHE A 60 -10.95 -81.32 -60.32
N LEU A 61 -9.68 -80.93 -60.27
CA LEU A 61 -8.82 -80.71 -61.46
C LEU A 61 -8.22 -82.00 -62.04
N LYS A 62 -8.20 -83.10 -61.27
CA LYS A 62 -7.71 -84.40 -61.72
C LYS A 62 -8.61 -85.04 -62.77
N ASP A 63 -9.93 -84.81 -62.71
CA ASP A 63 -10.89 -85.33 -63.67
C ASP A 63 -10.91 -84.46 -64.95
N PRO A 64 -10.55 -84.99 -66.13
CA PRO A 64 -10.55 -84.24 -67.38
C PRO A 64 -11.92 -83.63 -67.74
N ALA A 65 -13.03 -84.28 -67.37
CA ALA A 65 -14.37 -83.78 -67.67
C ALA A 65 -14.72 -82.55 -66.82
N ASN A 66 -14.36 -82.56 -65.53
CA ASN A 66 -14.57 -81.43 -64.62
C ASN A 66 -13.63 -80.28 -64.94
N ARG A 67 -12.37 -80.58 -65.26
CA ARG A 67 -11.37 -79.58 -65.68
C ARG A 67 -11.83 -78.84 -66.93
N ARG A 68 -12.33 -79.54 -67.95
CA ARG A 68 -12.81 -78.90 -69.18
C ARG A 68 -13.98 -77.93 -68.93
N ARG A 69 -14.97 -78.35 -68.13
CA ARG A 69 -16.12 -77.51 -67.74
C ARG A 69 -15.68 -76.29 -66.93
N TYR A 70 -14.66 -76.45 -66.08
CA TYR A 70 -14.08 -75.37 -65.31
C TYR A 70 -13.32 -74.39 -66.19
N ASP A 71 -12.50 -74.89 -67.12
CA ASP A 71 -11.73 -74.06 -68.06
C ASP A 71 -12.62 -73.21 -68.98
N GLU A 72 -13.76 -73.77 -69.43
CA GLU A 72 -14.76 -73.05 -70.23
C GLU A 72 -15.34 -71.82 -69.49
N THR A 73 -15.46 -71.87 -68.17
CA THR A 73 -16.07 -70.82 -67.34
C THR A 73 -15.06 -70.03 -66.48
N TYR A 74 -13.79 -70.44 -66.47
CA TYR A 74 -12.73 -69.91 -65.61
C TYR A 74 -12.44 -68.43 -65.87
N ARG A 75 -12.30 -68.04 -67.14
CA ARG A 75 -11.96 -66.65 -67.53
C ARG A 75 -13.05 -65.67 -67.09
N ASP A 76 -14.31 -66.03 -67.32
CA ASP A 76 -15.45 -65.18 -66.98
C ASP A 76 -15.67 -65.12 -65.46
N SER A 77 -15.54 -66.26 -64.77
CA SER A 77 -15.64 -66.33 -63.31
C SER A 77 -14.52 -65.54 -62.63
N LYS A 78 -13.28 -65.63 -63.15
CA LYS A 78 -12.12 -64.86 -62.66
C LYS A 78 -12.31 -63.37 -62.79
N ARG A 79 -12.73 -62.90 -63.97
CA ARG A 79 -13.01 -61.49 -64.22
C ARG A 79 -14.15 -60.98 -63.33
N SER A 80 -15.17 -61.81 -63.10
CA SER A 80 -16.29 -61.46 -62.22
C SER A 80 -15.86 -61.36 -60.75
N TYR A 81 -15.00 -62.27 -60.27
CA TYR A 81 -14.45 -62.24 -58.92
C TYR A 81 -13.52 -61.05 -58.68
N GLU A 82 -12.61 -60.78 -59.62
CA GLU A 82 -11.69 -59.63 -59.54
C GLU A 82 -12.48 -58.30 -59.49
N ARG A 83 -13.49 -58.14 -60.35
CA ARG A 83 -14.38 -56.98 -60.32
C ARG A 83 -15.16 -56.86 -59.00
N HIS A 84 -15.63 -57.97 -58.46
CA HIS A 84 -16.35 -57.97 -57.18
C HIS A 84 -15.43 -57.58 -56.01
N ARG A 85 -14.18 -58.06 -56.01
CA ARG A 85 -13.15 -57.72 -55.02
C ARG A 85 -12.74 -56.24 -55.12
N GLU A 86 -12.62 -55.69 -56.32
CA GLU A 86 -12.38 -54.26 -56.55
C GLU A 86 -13.55 -53.42 -56.06
N TRP A 87 -14.79 -53.81 -56.39
CA TRP A 87 -16.00 -53.16 -55.87
C TRP A 87 -16.05 -53.16 -54.34
N GLN A 88 -15.71 -54.27 -53.66
CA GLN A 88 -15.65 -54.32 -52.20
C GLN A 88 -14.60 -53.36 -51.63
N LYS A 89 -13.45 -53.21 -52.29
CA LYS A 89 -12.41 -52.25 -51.87
C LYS A 89 -12.88 -50.82 -52.04
N ASP A 90 -13.47 -50.49 -53.19
CA ASP A 90 -14.02 -49.15 -53.47
C ASP A 90 -15.15 -48.80 -52.49
N GLU A 91 -16.02 -49.77 -52.18
CA GLU A 91 -17.11 -49.58 -51.22
C GLU A 91 -16.58 -49.39 -49.79
N ALA A 92 -15.60 -50.19 -49.37
CA ALA A 92 -14.93 -49.99 -48.09
C ALA A 92 -14.20 -48.64 -48.01
N GLN A 93 -13.59 -48.20 -49.12
CA GLN A 93 -12.97 -46.88 -49.20
C GLN A 93 -14.01 -45.76 -49.11
N ARG A 94 -15.15 -45.88 -49.80
CA ARG A 94 -16.24 -44.90 -49.69
C ARG A 94 -16.82 -44.83 -48.29
N GLN A 95 -16.97 -45.97 -47.62
CA GLN A 95 -17.42 -46.02 -46.23
C GLN A 95 -16.40 -45.35 -45.30
N ALA A 96 -15.12 -45.68 -45.44
CA ALA A 96 -14.05 -45.05 -44.65
C ALA A 96 -13.96 -43.53 -44.91
N GLU A 97 -14.11 -43.07 -46.16
CA GLU A 97 -14.15 -41.65 -46.51
C GLU A 97 -15.40 -40.95 -45.96
N ALA A 98 -16.55 -41.62 -45.96
CA ALA A 98 -17.79 -41.09 -45.37
C ALA A 98 -17.69 -40.98 -43.85
N GLU A 99 -17.14 -41.99 -43.18
CA GLU A 99 -16.87 -41.99 -41.74
C GLU A 99 -15.87 -40.89 -41.36
N ALA A 100 -14.78 -40.75 -42.13
CA ALA A 100 -13.80 -39.68 -41.90
C ALA A 100 -14.40 -38.28 -42.08
N ARG A 101 -15.31 -38.09 -43.05
CA ARG A 101 -16.07 -36.84 -43.21
C ARG A 101 -16.99 -36.57 -42.02
N GLN A 102 -17.72 -37.58 -41.55
CA GLN A 102 -18.57 -37.44 -40.36
C GLN A 102 -17.77 -37.07 -39.12
N GLU A 103 -16.62 -37.72 -38.90
CA GLU A 103 -15.73 -37.42 -37.77
C GLU A 103 -15.20 -35.97 -37.83
N SER A 104 -14.81 -35.51 -39.02
CA SER A 104 -14.39 -34.13 -39.25
C SER A 104 -15.50 -33.12 -38.96
N ASP A 105 -16.72 -33.37 -39.46
CA ASP A 105 -17.87 -32.50 -39.25
C ASP A 105 -18.25 -32.42 -37.76
N GLU A 106 -18.20 -33.56 -37.05
CA GLU A 106 -18.40 -33.59 -35.60
C GLU A 106 -17.29 -32.84 -34.85
N GLU A 107 -16.04 -32.95 -35.28
CA GLU A 107 -14.95 -32.19 -34.66
C GLU A 107 -15.14 -30.68 -34.83
N ASP A 108 -15.55 -30.24 -36.02
CA ASP A 108 -15.86 -28.83 -36.26
C ASP A 108 -17.06 -28.35 -35.44
N GLN A 109 -18.09 -29.17 -35.27
CA GLN A 109 -19.19 -28.89 -34.34
C GLN A 109 -18.69 -28.75 -32.90
N ARG A 110 -17.86 -29.69 -32.41
CA ARG A 110 -17.25 -29.62 -31.07
C ARG A 110 -16.40 -28.34 -30.89
N ARG A 111 -15.65 -27.95 -31.92
CA ARG A 111 -14.85 -26.71 -31.92
C ARG A 111 -15.74 -25.48 -31.86
N GLU A 112 -16.84 -25.45 -32.62
CA GLU A 112 -17.76 -24.31 -32.64
C GLU A 112 -18.54 -24.18 -31.32
N GLU A 113 -19.03 -25.29 -30.75
CA GLU A 113 -19.61 -25.31 -29.41
C GLU A 113 -18.63 -24.82 -28.34
N ALA A 114 -17.36 -25.22 -28.44
CA ALA A 114 -16.31 -24.75 -27.54
C ALA A 114 -16.10 -23.23 -27.66
N LYS A 115 -16.14 -22.66 -28.88
CA LYS A 115 -16.10 -21.20 -29.10
C LYS A 115 -17.32 -20.52 -28.48
N GLN A 116 -18.53 -21.02 -28.71
CA GLN A 116 -19.76 -20.47 -28.14
C GLN A 116 -19.75 -20.52 -26.61
N ARG A 117 -19.29 -21.61 -26.00
CA ARG A 117 -19.11 -21.73 -24.53
C ARG A 117 -18.12 -20.69 -24.00
N ARG A 118 -17.00 -20.47 -24.70
CA ARG A 118 -16.00 -19.44 -24.34
C ARG A 118 -16.60 -18.03 -24.43
N GLU A 119 -17.35 -17.75 -25.48
CA GLU A 119 -18.00 -16.45 -25.69
C GLU A 119 -19.08 -16.19 -24.62
N LYS A 120 -19.93 -17.18 -24.33
CA LYS A 120 -20.94 -17.09 -23.26
C LYS A 120 -20.30 -16.84 -21.90
N LYS A 121 -19.20 -17.51 -21.57
CA LYS A 121 -18.41 -17.23 -20.35
C LYS A 121 -17.83 -15.83 -20.35
N ARG A 122 -17.36 -15.32 -21.50
CA ARG A 122 -16.85 -13.94 -21.64
C ARG A 122 -17.96 -12.92 -21.34
N GLN A 123 -19.14 -13.10 -21.93
CA GLN A 123 -20.30 -12.24 -21.71
C GLN A 123 -20.78 -12.27 -20.25
N GLN A 124 -20.87 -13.44 -19.64
CA GLN A 124 -21.21 -13.58 -18.21
C GLN A 124 -20.21 -12.85 -17.31
N ARG A 125 -18.90 -12.96 -17.59
CA ARG A 125 -17.86 -12.24 -16.85
C ARG A 125 -17.97 -10.73 -17.03
N GLU A 126 -18.28 -10.25 -18.23
CA GLU A 126 -18.47 -8.83 -18.50
C GLU A 126 -19.70 -8.28 -17.78
N GLU A 127 -20.83 -9.00 -17.80
CA GLU A 127 -22.04 -8.60 -17.11
C GLU A 127 -21.85 -8.62 -15.58
N ALA A 128 -21.17 -9.64 -15.05
CA ALA A 128 -20.78 -9.67 -13.64
C ALA A 128 -19.88 -8.48 -13.26
N ARG A 129 -18.94 -8.07 -14.13
CA ARG A 129 -18.12 -6.86 -13.92
C ARG A 129 -18.98 -5.59 -13.93
N LYS A 130 -19.95 -5.47 -14.83
CA LYS A 130 -20.89 -4.33 -14.89
C LYS A 130 -21.75 -4.27 -13.63
N GLN A 131 -22.28 -5.40 -13.16
CA GLN A 131 -23.04 -5.49 -11.92
C GLN A 131 -22.20 -5.12 -10.71
N ALA A 132 -20.98 -5.67 -10.58
CA ALA A 132 -20.06 -5.32 -9.50
C ALA A 132 -19.72 -3.82 -9.48
N ARG A 133 -19.55 -3.19 -10.65
CA ARG A 133 -19.35 -1.74 -10.75
C ARG A 133 -20.57 -0.96 -10.26
N ARG A 134 -21.79 -1.34 -10.67
CA ARG A 134 -23.04 -0.72 -10.22
C ARG A 134 -23.18 -0.82 -8.70
N GLU A 135 -22.95 -2.00 -8.14
CA GLU A 135 -23.01 -2.24 -6.69
C GLU A 135 -21.94 -1.45 -5.93
N ARG A 136 -20.71 -1.38 -6.44
CA ARG A 136 -19.66 -0.53 -5.85
C ARG A 136 -20.08 0.94 -5.82
N THR A 137 -20.64 1.46 -6.91
CA THR A 137 -21.13 2.85 -6.96
C THR A 137 -22.29 3.08 -5.99
N LYS A 138 -23.24 2.14 -5.87
CA LYS A 138 -24.32 2.21 -4.88
C LYS A 138 -23.77 2.25 -3.45
N ARG A 139 -22.84 1.35 -3.10
CA ARG A 139 -22.17 1.32 -1.79
C ARG A 139 -21.44 2.63 -1.49
N GLN A 140 -20.70 3.18 -2.46
CA GLN A 140 -20.03 4.47 -2.32
C GLN A 140 -21.01 5.63 -2.08
N ARG A 141 -22.15 5.66 -2.80
CA ARG A 141 -23.20 6.67 -2.59
C ARG A 141 -23.84 6.54 -1.20
N ALA A 142 -24.14 5.31 -0.76
CA ALA A 142 -24.66 5.04 0.57
C ALA A 142 -23.68 5.46 1.68
N ALA A 143 -22.39 5.11 1.52
CA ALA A 143 -21.34 5.51 2.46
C ALA A 143 -21.20 7.05 2.54
N ARG A 144 -21.23 7.75 1.40
CA ARG A 144 -21.22 9.23 1.38
C ARG A 144 -22.44 9.83 2.09
N ARG A 145 -23.63 9.26 1.90
CA ARG A 145 -24.84 9.70 2.61
C ARG A 145 -24.72 9.48 4.12
N LYS A 146 -24.20 8.32 4.54
CA LYS A 146 -23.96 7.99 5.94
C LYS A 146 -22.96 8.96 6.59
N ALA A 147 -21.79 9.15 5.96
CA ALA A 147 -20.77 10.09 6.43
C ALA A 147 -21.29 11.54 6.54
N LYS A 148 -22.10 12.00 5.56
CA LYS A 148 -22.71 13.33 5.61
C LYS A 148 -23.75 13.47 6.73
N LYS A 149 -24.48 12.40 7.05
CA LYS A 149 -25.42 12.36 8.18
C LYS A 149 -24.66 12.42 9.51
N GLU A 150 -23.63 11.59 9.67
CA GLU A 150 -22.77 11.58 10.86
C GLU A 150 -22.11 12.95 11.07
N GLN A 151 -21.60 13.59 10.02
CA GLN A 151 -21.02 14.93 10.10
C GLN A 151 -22.05 15.98 10.58
N ARG A 152 -23.29 15.94 10.07
CA ARG A 152 -24.35 16.84 10.53
C ARG A 152 -24.70 16.60 12.00
N GLU A 153 -24.75 15.34 12.42
CA GLU A 153 -25.01 14.99 13.83
C GLU A 153 -23.86 15.46 14.74
N THR A 154 -22.60 15.34 14.31
CA THR A 154 -21.46 15.86 15.08
C THR A 154 -21.49 17.39 15.16
N GLU A 155 -21.77 18.09 14.05
CA GLU A 155 -21.90 19.55 14.04
C GLU A 155 -23.05 20.02 14.94
N GLN A 156 -24.19 19.32 14.93
CA GLN A 156 -25.30 19.59 15.84
C GLN A 156 -24.92 19.37 17.31
N ARG A 157 -24.24 18.26 17.64
CA ARG A 157 -23.77 17.99 19.01
C ARG A 157 -22.77 19.02 19.49
N GLU A 158 -21.84 19.45 18.63
CA GLU A 158 -20.90 20.52 18.96
C GLU A 158 -21.59 21.85 19.18
N THR A 159 -22.58 22.18 18.33
CA THR A 159 -23.36 23.41 18.48
C THR A 159 -24.14 23.41 19.79
N GLN A 160 -24.80 22.30 20.12
CA GLN A 160 -25.49 22.12 21.41
C GLN A 160 -24.52 22.22 22.59
N ARG A 161 -23.33 21.61 22.49
CA ARG A 161 -22.30 21.70 23.53
C ARG A 161 -21.84 23.15 23.73
N ARG A 162 -21.61 23.91 22.66
CA ARG A 162 -21.23 25.33 22.72
C ARG A 162 -22.33 26.18 23.35
N GLN A 163 -23.59 25.94 22.96
CA GLN A 163 -24.74 26.61 23.56
C GLN A 163 -24.84 26.32 25.07
N GLN A 164 -24.71 25.04 25.45
CA GLN A 164 -24.76 24.64 26.86
C GLN A 164 -23.59 25.22 27.66
N GLN A 165 -22.38 25.24 27.10
CA GLN A 165 -21.22 25.90 27.72
C GLN A 165 -21.48 27.39 27.94
N SER A 166 -22.01 28.10 26.93
CA SER A 166 -22.35 29.51 27.06
C SER A 166 -23.39 29.76 28.17
N ILE A 167 -24.41 28.91 28.27
CA ILE A 167 -25.41 28.97 29.36
C ILE A 167 -24.74 28.75 30.72
N ASN A 168 -23.89 27.73 30.83
CA ASN A 168 -23.19 27.41 32.07
C ASN A 168 -22.24 28.55 32.49
N ASP A 169 -21.53 29.16 31.54
CA ASP A 169 -20.63 30.29 31.79
C ASP A 169 -21.40 31.54 32.25
N ARG A 170 -22.54 31.85 31.60
CA ARG A 170 -23.44 32.93 32.05
C ARG A 170 -23.92 32.68 33.47
N ARG A 171 -24.36 31.45 33.78
CA ARG A 171 -24.80 31.06 35.13
C ARG A 171 -23.68 31.20 36.16
N ARG A 172 -22.48 30.71 35.84
CA ARG A 172 -21.30 30.82 36.71
C ARG A 172 -20.92 32.28 36.96
N ASN A 173 -20.92 33.11 35.92
CA ASN A 173 -20.60 34.53 36.05
C ASN A 173 -21.67 35.29 36.85
N ALA A 174 -22.95 34.98 36.65
CA ALA A 174 -24.04 35.54 37.46
C ALA A 174 -23.89 35.14 38.94
N GLN A 175 -23.57 33.88 39.22
CA GLN A 175 -23.34 33.40 40.59
C GLN A 175 -22.12 34.05 41.24
N LYS A 176 -21.02 34.23 40.48
CA LYS A 176 -19.85 34.99 40.96
C LYS A 176 -20.20 36.43 41.31
N LYS A 177 -20.95 37.12 40.46
CA LYS A 177 -21.42 38.49 40.74
C LYS A 177 -22.32 38.55 41.98
N ALA A 178 -23.27 37.63 42.10
CA ALA A 178 -24.15 37.56 43.27
C ALA A 178 -23.38 37.28 44.56
N ASN A 179 -22.39 36.39 44.53
CA ASN A 179 -21.55 36.10 45.69
C ASN A 179 -20.66 37.29 46.06
N ALA A 180 -20.06 37.98 45.07
CA ALA A 180 -19.28 39.19 45.31
C ALA A 180 -20.15 40.28 45.95
N GLN A 181 -21.36 40.50 45.43
CA GLN A 181 -22.30 41.46 46.01
C GLN A 181 -22.65 41.08 47.46
N ARG A 182 -22.94 39.80 47.74
CA ARG A 182 -23.20 39.35 49.13
C ARG A 182 -22.02 39.58 50.06
N GLN A 183 -20.80 39.37 49.58
CA GLN A 183 -19.58 39.64 50.37
C GLN A 183 -19.41 41.14 50.63
N GLU A 184 -19.66 41.99 49.63
CA GLU A 184 -19.64 43.44 49.81
C GLU A 184 -20.71 43.91 50.80
N ASP A 185 -21.94 43.41 50.67
CA ASP A 185 -23.05 43.75 51.57
C ASP A 185 -22.75 43.27 53.00
N GLN A 186 -22.20 42.07 53.16
CA GLN A 186 -21.77 41.55 54.46
C GLN A 186 -20.65 42.41 55.06
N ALA A 187 -19.64 42.78 54.28
CA ALA A 187 -18.55 43.65 54.73
C ALA A 187 -19.06 45.04 55.14
N ARG A 188 -20.07 45.58 54.45
CA ARG A 188 -20.72 46.85 54.83
C ARG A 188 -21.42 46.73 56.18
N VAL A 189 -22.19 45.66 56.40
CA VAL A 189 -22.86 45.41 57.68
C VAL A 189 -21.83 45.25 58.80
N GLU A 190 -20.78 44.46 58.58
CA GLU A 190 -19.69 44.26 59.54
C GLU A 190 -18.96 45.58 59.85
N ALA A 191 -18.72 46.43 58.86
CA ALA A 191 -18.10 47.74 59.07
C ALA A 191 -18.97 48.65 59.95
N VAL A 192 -20.29 48.72 59.69
CA VAL A 192 -21.22 49.49 60.52
C VAL A 192 -21.27 48.95 61.94
N GLN A 193 -21.27 47.63 62.11
CA GLN A 193 -21.22 47.01 63.44
C GLN A 193 -19.92 47.34 64.18
N GLN A 194 -18.77 47.26 63.50
CA GLN A 194 -17.48 47.62 64.08
C GLN A 194 -17.40 49.09 64.47
N GLU A 195 -17.96 49.98 63.65
CA GLU A 195 -18.01 51.42 63.97
C GLU A 195 -18.89 51.69 65.19
N ALA A 196 -20.06 51.04 65.29
CA ALA A 196 -20.92 51.14 66.45
C ALA A 196 -20.24 50.64 67.74
N VAL A 197 -19.52 49.51 67.67
CA VAL A 197 -18.71 49.01 68.80
C VAL A 197 -17.62 50.00 69.18
N ARG A 198 -16.87 50.52 68.20
CA ARG A 198 -15.83 51.54 68.44
C ARG A 198 -16.39 52.80 69.10
N MET A 199 -17.54 53.29 68.63
CA MET A 199 -18.20 54.44 69.23
C MET A 199 -18.62 54.17 70.67
N ALA A 200 -19.19 53.00 70.95
CA ALA A 200 -19.57 52.60 72.30
C ALA A 200 -18.36 52.48 73.24
N GLU A 201 -17.27 51.86 72.77
CA GLU A 201 -16.01 51.77 73.51
C GLU A 201 -15.40 53.15 73.76
N ALA A 202 -15.43 54.06 72.78
CA ALA A 202 -14.94 55.42 72.93
C ALA A 202 -15.73 56.21 73.97
N LEU A 203 -17.06 56.06 74.03
CA LEU A 203 -17.89 56.67 75.06
C LEU A 203 -17.56 56.10 76.45
N LEU A 204 -17.43 54.77 76.59
CA LEU A 204 -17.04 54.14 77.84
C LEU A 204 -15.64 54.58 78.32
N GLU A 205 -14.71 54.74 77.39
CA GLU A 205 -13.37 55.23 77.68
C GLU A 205 -13.38 56.71 78.07
N GLN A 206 -14.23 57.53 77.43
CA GLN A 206 -14.45 58.91 77.83
C GLN A 206 -15.02 58.97 79.26
N ASP A 207 -16.06 58.21 79.58
CA ASP A 207 -16.64 58.13 80.92
C ASP A 207 -15.60 57.67 81.95
N ARG A 208 -14.77 56.69 81.59
CA ARG A 208 -13.67 56.21 82.45
C ARG A 208 -12.64 57.31 82.67
N ARG A 209 -12.28 58.08 81.64
CA ARG A 209 -11.34 59.21 81.76
C ARG A 209 -11.90 60.32 82.62
N GLU A 210 -13.17 60.68 82.43
CA GLU A 210 -13.85 61.67 83.25
C GLU A 210 -13.95 61.22 84.71
N ALA A 211 -14.29 59.95 84.96
CA ALA A 211 -14.30 59.37 86.29
C ALA A 211 -12.91 59.35 86.94
N GLN A 212 -11.87 58.98 86.17
CA GLN A 212 -10.48 59.04 86.64
C GLN A 212 -10.02 60.48 86.91
N GLN A 213 -10.44 61.44 86.07
CA GLN A 213 -10.13 62.85 86.26
C GLN A 213 -10.81 63.38 87.50
N ARG A 214 -12.10 63.11 87.70
CA ARG A 214 -12.83 63.46 88.94
C ARG A 214 -12.17 62.83 90.16
N ALA A 215 -11.85 61.53 90.10
CA ALA A 215 -11.14 60.86 91.20
C ALA A 215 -9.75 61.46 91.47
N ARG A 216 -9.04 61.93 90.43
CA ARG A 216 -7.77 62.65 90.58
C ARG A 216 -7.97 64.05 91.16
N GLU A 217 -8.99 64.78 90.74
CA GLU A 217 -9.34 66.10 91.27
C GLU A 217 -9.76 65.99 92.74
N ASP A 218 -10.57 64.99 93.09
CA ASP A 218 -10.95 64.67 94.47
C ASP A 218 -9.74 64.24 95.30
N ALA A 219 -8.87 63.38 94.75
CA ALA A 219 -7.63 62.97 95.42
C ALA A 219 -6.65 64.13 95.56
N TRP A 220 -6.56 65.03 94.57
CA TRP A 220 -5.72 66.21 94.61
C TRP A 220 -6.27 67.26 95.56
N ALA A 221 -7.58 67.44 95.63
CA ALA A 221 -8.23 68.27 96.65
C ALA A 221 -7.96 67.70 98.05
N THR A 222 -8.13 66.39 98.25
CA THR A 222 -7.81 65.71 99.52
C THR A 222 -6.33 65.86 99.87
N TYR A 223 -5.44 65.67 98.89
CA TYR A 223 -4.00 65.85 99.05
C TYR A 223 -3.64 67.30 99.38
N ILE A 224 -4.22 68.30 98.70
CA ILE A 224 -3.98 69.71 99.00
C ILE A 224 -4.45 70.04 100.40
N THR A 225 -5.62 69.56 100.81
CA THR A 225 -6.13 69.81 102.16
C THR A 225 -5.20 69.18 103.20
N ALA A 226 -4.82 67.90 102.99
CA ALA A 226 -3.87 67.20 103.86
C ALA A 226 -2.45 67.80 103.84
N GLU A 227 -1.99 68.32 102.70
CA GLU A 227 -0.68 68.96 102.56
C GLU A 227 -0.70 70.38 103.13
N GLN A 228 -1.82 71.12 103.04
CA GLN A 228 -2.02 72.39 103.74
C GLN A 228 -2.02 72.19 105.26
N ASP A 229 -2.70 71.14 105.75
CA ASP A 229 -2.68 70.75 107.16
C ASP A 229 -1.29 70.27 107.62
N ARG A 230 -0.59 69.50 106.79
CA ARG A 230 0.79 69.02 107.06
C ARG A 230 1.79 70.17 107.06
N LEU A 231 1.70 71.08 106.09
CA LEU A 231 2.55 72.25 106.01
C LEU A 231 2.29 73.14 107.24
N ALA A 232 1.03 73.34 107.67
CA ALA A 232 0.70 74.07 108.90
C ALA A 232 1.40 73.53 110.16
N LEU A 233 1.83 72.26 110.17
CA LEU A 233 2.57 71.60 111.26
C LEU A 233 4.11 71.65 111.12
N ILE A 234 4.65 72.14 110.00
CA ILE A 234 6.10 72.11 109.71
C ILE A 234 6.70 73.52 109.81
N PRO A 235 7.72 73.73 110.67
CA PRO A 235 8.50 74.97 110.73
C PRO A 235 9.13 75.32 109.37
N GLU A 236 9.04 76.58 108.99
CA GLU A 236 9.29 77.16 107.66
C GLU A 236 10.62 76.72 107.00
N GLN A 237 11.64 76.38 107.81
CA GLN A 237 12.98 76.01 107.33
C GLN A 237 13.07 74.64 106.64
N GLN A 238 12.16 73.69 106.91
CA GLN A 238 12.22 72.33 106.31
C GLN A 238 11.44 72.19 104.98
N ARG A 239 10.63 73.19 104.61
CA ARG A 239 9.79 73.16 103.40
C ARG A 239 10.60 73.37 102.11
N ALA A 240 11.63 74.22 102.15
CA ALA A 240 12.46 74.51 100.99
C ALA A 240 13.31 73.31 100.54
N GLU A 241 13.74 72.47 101.47
CA GLU A 241 14.58 71.30 101.19
C GLU A 241 13.77 70.16 100.53
N ALA A 242 12.52 69.97 100.94
CA ALA A 242 11.61 68.99 100.34
C ALA A 242 11.20 69.32 98.89
N ILE A 243 10.99 70.60 98.57
CA ILE A 243 10.69 71.06 97.20
C ILE A 243 11.87 70.76 96.27
N LYS A 244 13.10 71.02 96.72
CA LYS A 244 14.31 70.78 95.95
C LYS A 244 14.51 69.30 95.58
N ILE A 245 14.26 68.40 96.53
CA ILE A 245 14.33 66.94 96.30
C ILE A 245 13.26 66.48 95.29
N GLN A 246 12.07 67.08 95.28
CA GLN A 246 11.03 66.74 94.30
C GLN A 246 11.41 67.21 92.88
N GLU A 247 11.99 68.40 92.74
CA GLU A 247 12.44 68.91 91.45
C GLU A 247 13.58 68.06 90.86
N GLU A 248 14.52 67.63 91.70
CA GLU A 248 15.61 66.72 91.30
C GLU A 248 15.07 65.35 90.83
N ARG A 249 14.06 64.80 91.52
CA ARG A 249 13.41 63.54 91.09
C ARG A 249 12.66 63.68 89.77
N LYS A 250 11.96 64.80 89.55
CA LYS A 250 11.29 65.08 88.27
C LYS A 250 12.29 65.24 87.13
N ALA A 251 13.41 65.92 87.37
CA ALA A 251 14.50 66.05 86.41
C ALA A 251 15.12 64.68 86.06
N ALA A 252 15.29 63.80 87.05
CA ALA A 252 15.79 62.44 86.82
C ALA A 252 14.82 61.57 85.99
N GLU A 253 13.51 61.69 86.22
CA GLU A 253 12.50 60.94 85.46
C GLU A 253 12.41 61.41 83.99
N VAL A 254 12.49 62.71 83.74
CA VAL A 254 12.54 63.27 82.37
C VAL A 254 13.78 62.75 81.64
N LYS A 255 14.94 62.77 82.29
CA LYS A 255 16.18 62.24 81.70
C LYS A 255 16.07 60.75 81.34
N LYS A 256 15.42 59.95 82.20
CA LYS A 256 15.17 58.53 81.94
C LYS A 256 14.22 58.31 80.75
N GLN A 257 13.20 59.16 80.59
CA GLN A 257 12.30 59.10 79.44
C GLN A 257 13.01 59.47 78.13
N GLU A 258 13.87 60.49 78.16
CA GLU A 258 14.70 60.87 77.01
C GLU A 258 15.64 59.73 76.59
N GLU A 259 16.34 59.10 77.55
CA GLU A 259 17.20 57.93 77.30
C GLU A 259 16.41 56.75 76.71
N GLU A 260 15.20 56.48 77.19
CA GLU A 260 14.34 55.42 76.67
C GLU A 260 13.86 55.71 75.22
N THR A 261 13.51 56.97 74.92
CA THR A 261 13.16 57.37 73.56
C THR A 261 14.34 57.29 72.60
N HIS A 262 15.54 57.68 73.06
CA HIS A 262 16.76 57.56 72.28
C HIS A 262 17.10 56.09 71.98
N TRP A 263 16.99 55.21 72.99
CA TRP A 263 17.21 53.78 72.82
C TRP A 263 16.20 53.15 71.84
N LYS A 264 14.91 53.49 71.94
CA LYS A 264 13.88 53.02 70.98
C LYS A 264 14.14 53.51 69.56
N ALA A 265 14.56 54.75 69.39
CA ALA A 265 14.94 55.30 68.08
C ALA A 265 16.17 54.59 67.50
N GLU A 266 17.14 54.21 68.33
CA GLU A 266 18.31 53.45 67.88
C GLU A 266 17.97 52.00 67.50
N GLN A 267 17.06 51.34 68.24
CA GLN A 267 16.53 50.02 67.88
C GLN A 267 15.82 50.05 66.53
N GLN A 268 14.95 51.05 66.30
CA GLN A 268 14.24 51.19 65.03
C GLN A 268 15.21 51.35 63.85
N LYS A 269 16.29 52.14 64.02
CA LYS A 269 17.34 52.28 62.99
C LYS A 269 18.04 50.96 62.67
N ARG A 270 18.31 50.12 63.68
CA ARG A 270 18.92 48.79 63.48
C ARG A 270 17.98 47.84 62.74
N GLU A 271 16.70 47.85 63.08
CA GLU A 271 15.69 47.05 62.37
C GLU A 271 15.50 47.48 60.91
N ASP A 272 15.47 48.79 60.65
CA ASP A 272 15.33 49.32 59.30
C ASP A 272 16.56 48.97 58.43
N GLN A 273 17.76 49.01 59.00
CA GLN A 273 18.99 48.53 58.34
C GLN A 273 18.92 47.03 58.02
N GLN A 274 18.43 46.19 58.94
CA GLN A 274 18.25 44.76 58.69
C GLN A 274 17.23 44.50 57.57
N ARG A 275 16.12 45.23 57.53
CA ARG A 275 15.12 45.15 56.46
C ARG A 275 15.70 45.54 55.10
N GLU A 276 16.52 46.58 55.05
CA GLU A 276 17.18 47.02 53.82
C GLU A 276 18.19 45.96 53.32
N GLU A 277 18.99 45.37 54.21
CA GLU A 277 19.89 44.27 53.85
C GLU A 277 19.13 43.03 53.37
N GLU A 278 18.01 42.70 54.01
CA GLU A 278 17.17 41.57 53.60
C GLU A 278 16.55 41.81 52.22
N GLN A 279 16.06 43.02 51.95
CA GLN A 279 15.57 43.41 50.62
C GLN A 279 16.67 43.30 49.55
N LYS A 280 17.90 43.74 49.85
CA LYS A 280 19.06 43.57 48.95
C LYS A 280 19.34 42.09 48.69
N ARG A 281 19.36 41.25 49.73
CA ARG A 281 19.55 39.79 49.60
C ARG A 281 18.45 39.14 48.76
N GLU A 282 17.19 39.53 48.95
CA GLU A 282 16.06 39.02 48.18
C GLU A 282 16.16 39.45 46.70
N ALA A 283 16.55 40.71 46.43
CA ALA A 283 16.81 41.19 45.08
C ALA A 283 17.93 40.38 44.39
N PHE A 284 19.04 40.10 45.07
CA PHE A 284 20.09 39.23 44.56
C PHE A 284 19.60 37.81 44.26
N ARG A 285 18.76 37.22 45.13
CA ARG A 285 18.14 35.91 44.90
C ARG A 285 17.28 35.91 43.63
N LYS A 286 16.45 36.94 43.43
CA LYS A 286 15.60 37.09 42.23
C LYS A 286 16.44 37.21 40.96
N VAL A 287 17.51 38.00 40.99
CA VAL A 287 18.45 38.13 39.85
C VAL A 287 19.13 36.79 39.55
N ALA A 288 19.61 36.08 40.57
CA ALA A 288 20.23 34.76 40.41
C ALA A 288 19.26 33.73 39.82
N GLN A 289 18.00 33.72 40.28
CA GLN A 289 16.95 32.84 39.74
C GLN A 289 16.64 33.15 38.28
N LYS A 290 16.52 34.44 37.91
CA LYS A 290 16.30 34.87 36.53
C LYS A 290 17.47 34.47 35.62
N ASN A 291 18.71 34.65 36.08
CA ASN A 291 19.90 34.23 35.33
C ASN A 291 19.96 32.72 35.12
N ARG A 292 19.55 31.91 36.12
CA ARG A 292 19.43 30.45 35.95
C ARG A 292 18.40 30.11 34.87
N GLN A 293 17.22 30.72 34.92
CA GLN A 293 16.16 30.51 33.93
C GLN A 293 16.60 30.89 32.50
N LEU A 294 17.34 31.98 32.35
CA LEU A 294 17.89 32.39 31.05
C LEU A 294 18.88 31.34 30.51
N ARG A 295 19.82 30.86 31.33
CA ARG A 295 20.77 29.80 30.94
C ARG A 295 20.05 28.51 30.53
N GLU A 296 19.02 28.11 31.26
CA GLU A 296 18.21 26.93 30.91
C GLU A 296 17.46 27.13 29.58
N ALA A 297 16.91 28.32 29.34
CA ALA A 297 16.24 28.66 28.10
C ALA A 297 17.21 28.66 26.91
N GLU A 298 18.41 29.21 27.07
CA GLU A 298 19.47 29.19 26.05
C GLU A 298 19.94 27.77 25.75
N MET A 299 20.16 26.94 26.78
CA MET A 299 20.45 25.52 26.61
C MET A 299 19.37 24.81 25.81
N LYS A 300 18.09 24.99 26.16
CA LYS A 300 16.96 24.40 25.42
C LYS A 300 16.93 24.83 23.95
N LYS A 301 17.20 26.11 23.67
CA LYS A 301 17.31 26.61 22.28
C LYS A 301 18.46 25.93 21.54
N ARG A 302 19.64 25.83 22.16
CA ARG A 302 20.83 25.20 21.57
C ARG A 302 20.61 23.70 21.30
N TRP A 303 20.00 22.98 22.23
CA TRP A 303 19.60 21.58 22.04
C TRP A 303 18.56 21.41 20.93
N GLY A 304 17.59 22.33 20.84
CA GLY A 304 16.63 22.36 19.75
C GLY A 304 17.29 22.58 18.37
N GLN A 305 18.30 23.45 18.29
CA GLN A 305 19.07 23.71 17.08
C GLN A 305 19.91 22.48 16.67
N LEU A 306 20.67 21.90 17.61
CA LEU A 306 21.44 20.67 17.38
C LEU A 306 20.55 19.54 16.84
N ARG A 307 19.38 19.33 17.45
CA ARG A 307 18.43 18.31 16.99
C ARG A 307 17.89 18.58 15.59
N LEU A 308 17.70 19.84 15.23
CA LEU A 308 17.29 20.23 13.88
C LEU A 308 18.42 19.97 12.86
N GLU A 309 19.66 20.23 13.23
CA GLU A 309 20.85 19.93 12.42
C GLU A 309 21.03 18.42 12.23
N GLU A 310 20.88 17.62 13.29
CA GLU A 310 20.89 16.15 13.23
C GLU A 310 19.79 15.62 12.29
N LEU A 311 18.58 16.16 12.38
CA LEU A 311 17.47 15.79 11.49
C LEU A 311 17.76 16.15 10.04
N LYS A 312 18.38 17.30 9.77
CA LYS A 312 18.81 17.69 8.42
C LYS A 312 19.90 16.76 7.89
N ALA A 313 20.92 16.45 8.69
CA ALA A 313 21.98 15.52 8.32
C ALA A 313 21.41 14.13 7.98
N ALA A 314 20.49 13.61 8.81
CA ALA A 314 19.82 12.34 8.55
C ALA A 314 18.97 12.36 7.26
N GLN A 315 18.34 13.50 6.94
CA GLN A 315 17.62 13.66 5.66
C GLN A 315 18.58 13.65 4.46
N GLU A 316 19.72 14.35 4.56
CA GLU A 316 20.75 14.37 3.52
C GLU A 316 21.35 12.97 3.28
N GLU A 317 21.67 12.23 4.35
CA GLU A 317 22.13 10.85 4.26
C GLU A 317 21.10 9.93 3.58
N ALA A 318 19.81 10.09 3.92
CA ALA A 318 18.75 9.32 3.30
C ALA A 318 18.61 9.60 1.79
N GLU A 319 18.76 10.86 1.38
CA GLU A 319 18.77 11.22 -0.05
C GLU A 319 20.00 10.67 -0.77
N LEU A 320 21.19 10.78 -0.18
CA LEU A 320 22.41 10.17 -0.71
C LEU A 320 22.29 8.65 -0.88
N TRP A 321 21.66 7.97 0.09
CA TRP A 321 21.41 6.53 0.01
C TRP A 321 20.44 6.19 -1.13
N LYS A 322 19.38 6.99 -1.34
CA LYS A 322 18.45 6.81 -2.46
C LYS A 322 19.16 6.98 -3.80
N GLU A 323 20.00 8.00 -3.94
CA GLU A 323 20.79 8.24 -5.15
C GLU A 323 21.77 7.10 -5.44
N ASN A 324 22.55 6.69 -4.44
CA ASN A 324 23.50 5.58 -4.59
C ASN A 324 22.79 4.27 -4.93
N SER A 325 21.67 3.97 -4.27
CA SER A 325 20.85 2.81 -4.60
C SER A 325 20.27 2.88 -6.02
N ALA A 326 19.92 4.07 -6.50
CA ALA A 326 19.45 4.25 -7.88
C ALA A 326 20.57 4.05 -8.91
N ARG A 327 21.77 4.58 -8.62
CA ARG A 327 22.98 4.36 -9.43
C ARG A 327 23.34 2.88 -9.52
N GLU A 328 23.29 2.16 -8.40
CA GLU A 328 23.60 0.73 -8.39
C GLU A 328 22.57 -0.09 -9.15
N ARG A 329 21.26 0.20 -8.99
CA ARG A 329 20.21 -0.41 -9.84
C ARG A 329 20.42 -0.12 -11.32
N HIS A 330 20.90 1.08 -11.68
CA HIS A 330 21.22 1.40 -13.07
C HIS A 330 22.43 0.59 -13.56
N ARG A 331 23.50 0.48 -12.76
CA ARG A 331 24.68 -0.33 -13.08
C ARG A 331 24.34 -1.80 -13.29
N LEU A 332 23.54 -2.39 -12.40
CA LEU A 332 23.10 -3.79 -12.53
C LEU A 332 22.29 -4.00 -13.82
N ARG A 333 21.37 -3.09 -14.15
CA ARG A 333 20.64 -3.15 -15.43
C ARG A 333 21.57 -3.10 -16.65
N GLN A 334 22.61 -2.27 -16.61
CA GLN A 334 23.62 -2.20 -17.68
C GLN A 334 24.44 -3.49 -17.81
N LEU A 335 24.73 -4.18 -16.70
CA LEU A 335 25.38 -5.49 -16.74
C LEU A 335 24.45 -6.57 -17.29
N GLU A 336 23.17 -6.56 -16.90
CA GLU A 336 22.16 -7.48 -17.44
C GLU A 336 21.96 -7.29 -18.96
N THR A 337 21.94 -6.05 -19.45
CA THR A 337 21.84 -5.79 -20.89
C THR A 337 23.09 -6.25 -21.63
N LYS A 338 24.29 -6.03 -21.07
CA LYS A 338 25.55 -6.55 -21.62
C LYS A 338 25.60 -8.08 -21.63
N GLU A 339 25.11 -8.76 -20.61
CA GLU A 339 25.04 -10.22 -20.58
C GLU A 339 24.01 -10.76 -21.57
N ARG A 340 22.84 -10.11 -21.69
CA ARG A 340 21.85 -10.45 -22.72
C ARG A 340 22.39 -10.25 -24.12
N SER A 341 23.14 -9.17 -24.39
CA SER A 341 23.75 -8.93 -25.70
C SER A 341 24.83 -9.96 -26.02
N LYS A 342 25.67 -10.37 -25.06
CA LYS A 342 26.62 -11.48 -25.22
C LYS A 342 25.92 -12.80 -25.55
N LYS A 343 24.86 -13.14 -24.81
CA LYS A 343 24.05 -14.36 -25.07
C LYS A 343 23.41 -14.32 -26.46
N MET A 344 22.89 -13.18 -26.87
CA MET A 344 22.32 -12.99 -28.20
C MET A 344 23.39 -13.08 -29.30
N ALA A 345 24.58 -12.50 -29.10
CA ALA A 345 25.71 -12.64 -30.01
C ALA A 345 26.24 -14.08 -30.11
N LYS A 346 26.14 -14.87 -29.03
CA LYS A 346 26.43 -16.32 -29.04
C LYS A 346 25.38 -17.09 -29.83
N MET A 347 24.09 -16.82 -29.61
CA MET A 347 22.98 -17.39 -30.39
C MET A 347 23.12 -17.09 -31.88
N VAL A 348 23.39 -15.84 -32.25
CA VAL A 348 23.57 -15.42 -33.66
C VAL A 348 24.78 -16.13 -34.30
N ARG A 349 25.87 -16.35 -33.55
CA ARG A 349 27.00 -17.16 -34.05
C ARG A 349 26.60 -18.61 -34.29
N LEU A 350 25.93 -19.25 -33.33
CA LEU A 350 25.45 -20.63 -33.49
C LEU A 350 24.47 -20.79 -34.66
N GLU A 351 23.58 -19.81 -34.87
CA GLU A 351 22.68 -19.75 -36.03
C GLU A 351 23.45 -19.58 -37.35
N ARG A 352 24.50 -18.74 -37.36
CA ARG A 352 25.37 -18.57 -38.53
C ARG A 352 26.15 -19.84 -38.86
N ASP A 353 26.67 -20.52 -37.85
CA ASP A 353 27.39 -21.78 -38.01
C ASP A 353 26.44 -22.88 -38.55
N ARG A 354 25.22 -22.99 -38.00
CA ARG A 354 24.16 -23.87 -38.54
C ARG A 354 23.74 -23.52 -39.96
N ALA A 355 23.71 -22.24 -40.31
CA ALA A 355 23.40 -21.82 -41.67
C ALA A 355 24.52 -22.13 -42.66
N SER A 356 25.78 -22.11 -42.21
CA SER A 356 26.94 -22.48 -43.02
C SER A 356 26.95 -23.99 -43.35
N GLU A 357 26.42 -24.83 -42.45
CA GLU A 357 26.17 -26.27 -42.69
C GLU A 357 25.10 -26.53 -43.77
N VAL A 358 24.26 -25.54 -44.12
CA VAL A 358 23.15 -25.66 -45.08
C VAL A 358 23.48 -25.06 -46.45
N HIS A 359 24.70 -24.53 -46.69
CA HIS A 359 25.10 -23.92 -47.98
C HIS A 359 24.11 -22.84 -48.49
N LEU A 360 23.60 -22.00 -47.58
CA LEU A 360 22.84 -20.80 -47.95
C LEU A 360 23.82 -19.64 -48.15
N ASP A 361 23.80 -19.05 -49.35
CA ASP A 361 24.53 -17.82 -49.72
C ASP A 361 24.39 -16.73 -48.63
N GLU A 362 25.51 -16.13 -48.21
CA GLU A 362 25.58 -15.05 -47.20
C GLU A 362 24.58 -13.91 -47.48
N ARG A 363 24.25 -13.66 -48.75
CA ARG A 363 23.28 -12.66 -49.17
C ARG A 363 21.84 -13.02 -48.78
N THR A 364 21.51 -14.31 -48.77
CA THR A 364 20.19 -14.84 -48.38
C THR A 364 20.03 -14.84 -46.86
N LEU A 365 21.10 -15.16 -46.12
CA LEU A 365 21.12 -15.10 -44.67
C LEU A 365 20.99 -13.66 -44.14
N ALA A 366 21.69 -12.71 -44.77
CA ALA A 366 21.59 -11.29 -44.44
C ALA A 366 20.18 -10.72 -44.70
N LYS A 367 19.51 -11.17 -45.77
CA LYS A 367 18.12 -10.78 -46.08
C LYS A 367 17.10 -11.34 -45.07
N MET A 368 17.31 -12.57 -44.59
CA MET A 368 16.44 -13.16 -43.56
C MET A 368 16.62 -12.51 -42.18
N LEU A 369 17.86 -12.19 -41.78
CA LEU A 369 18.14 -11.63 -40.45
C LEU A 369 17.98 -10.11 -40.35
N TYR A 370 18.24 -9.36 -41.43
CA TYR A 370 18.34 -7.88 -41.38
C TYR A 370 17.44 -7.12 -42.38
N GLY A 371 16.86 -7.77 -43.39
CA GLY A 371 16.11 -7.08 -44.46
C GLY A 371 16.99 -6.17 -45.35
N GLU A 372 16.48 -5.76 -46.52
CA GLU A 372 17.26 -5.20 -47.65
C GLU A 372 18.01 -3.86 -47.39
N HIS A 373 17.91 -3.27 -46.19
CA HIS A 373 18.52 -1.97 -45.88
C HIS A 373 19.46 -1.95 -44.67
N GLY A 374 19.90 -3.10 -44.16
CA GLY A 374 20.96 -3.15 -43.14
C GLY A 374 20.61 -2.46 -41.81
N ARG A 375 19.32 -2.25 -41.51
CA ARG A 375 18.83 -1.90 -40.18
C ARG A 375 17.95 -3.04 -39.68
N PRO A 376 18.09 -3.47 -38.41
CA PRO A 376 17.27 -4.55 -37.87
C PRO A 376 15.79 -4.22 -38.04
N LYS A 377 15.01 -5.16 -38.60
CA LYS A 377 13.55 -5.10 -38.60
C LYS A 377 13.08 -5.01 -37.14
N CYS A 378 12.77 -3.81 -36.70
CA CYS A 378 11.98 -3.63 -35.50
C CYS A 378 10.55 -4.01 -35.90
N ASP A 379 10.17 -5.26 -35.69
CA ASP A 379 8.76 -5.66 -35.73
C ASP A 379 8.05 -4.92 -34.59
N HIS A 380 7.47 -3.77 -34.94
CA HIS A 380 6.73 -2.87 -34.04
C HIS A 380 5.50 -3.53 -33.37
N ALA A 381 5.22 -4.79 -33.71
CA ALA A 381 4.18 -5.62 -33.14
C ALA A 381 4.58 -6.28 -31.80
N TRP A 382 5.88 -6.46 -31.52
CA TRP A 382 6.35 -7.29 -30.41
C TRP A 382 6.93 -6.53 -29.21
N PHE A 383 7.35 -5.27 -29.38
CA PHE A 383 7.93 -4.48 -28.29
C PHE A 383 6.94 -3.45 -27.75
N GLY A 384 6.66 -3.55 -26.45
CA GLY A 384 5.75 -2.67 -25.73
C GLY A 384 6.18 -1.21 -25.81
N TRP A 385 5.39 -0.40 -26.50
CA TRP A 385 5.63 1.02 -26.60
C TRP A 385 5.44 1.69 -25.24
N THR A 386 6.49 2.35 -24.75
CA THR A 386 6.39 3.07 -23.48
C THR A 386 5.74 4.44 -23.70
N ARG A 387 4.67 4.70 -22.95
CA ARG A 387 3.91 5.94 -23.02
C ARG A 387 4.56 6.96 -22.09
N LYS A 388 5.29 7.93 -22.63
CA LYS A 388 5.82 9.05 -21.85
C LYS A 388 4.89 10.25 -21.94
N ALA A 389 4.66 10.91 -20.80
CA ALA A 389 3.99 12.20 -20.77
C ALA A 389 4.95 13.27 -21.32
N GLY A 390 4.54 14.00 -22.35
CA GLY A 390 5.38 15.03 -22.95
C GLY A 390 4.56 15.93 -23.85
N GLY A 391 4.50 17.22 -23.52
CA GLY A 391 3.64 18.23 -24.17
C GLY A 391 4.13 18.73 -25.52
N SER A 392 4.55 17.86 -26.42
CA SER A 392 5.09 18.25 -27.72
C SER A 392 3.98 18.40 -28.77
N ARG A 393 4.14 19.34 -29.72
CA ARG A 393 3.20 19.56 -30.84
C ARG A 393 3.55 18.65 -32.02
N CYS A 394 2.54 18.06 -32.65
CA CYS A 394 2.70 17.20 -33.83
C CYS A 394 2.37 17.98 -35.12
N GLU A 395 3.32 18.06 -36.06
CA GLU A 395 3.16 18.76 -37.36
C GLU A 395 2.04 18.13 -38.20
N SER A 396 1.98 16.80 -38.27
CA SER A 396 0.95 16.06 -39.03
C SER A 396 -0.47 16.19 -38.45
N CYS A 397 -0.61 16.59 -37.17
CA CYS A 397 -1.90 16.81 -36.50
C CYS A 397 -2.31 18.30 -36.44
N ARG A 398 -1.79 19.15 -37.34
CA ARG A 398 -2.04 20.61 -37.37
C ARG A 398 -1.71 21.30 -36.03
N GLY A 399 -0.60 20.92 -35.38
CA GLY A 399 -0.07 21.63 -34.22
C GLY A 399 -0.77 21.37 -32.87
N LYS A 400 -1.69 20.40 -32.78
CA LYS A 400 -2.33 20.03 -31.51
C LYS A 400 -1.31 19.42 -30.53
N THR A 401 -1.34 19.87 -29.28
CA THR A 401 -0.48 19.38 -28.20
C THR A 401 -0.83 17.94 -27.88
N VAL A 402 0.13 17.03 -28.01
CA VAL A 402 -0.06 15.62 -27.71
C VAL A 402 0.38 15.40 -26.26
N ILE A 403 -0.50 14.89 -25.39
CA ILE A 403 -0.22 14.72 -23.95
C ILE A 403 0.70 13.50 -23.69
N SER A 404 0.73 12.56 -24.64
CA SER A 404 1.49 11.32 -24.49
C SER A 404 2.15 10.90 -25.80
N ILE A 405 3.44 10.59 -25.76
CA ILE A 405 4.22 10.14 -26.93
C ILE A 405 4.63 8.69 -26.69
N PHE A 406 4.54 7.88 -27.72
CA PHE A 406 5.06 6.51 -27.70
C PHE A 406 6.50 6.54 -28.22
N GLU A 407 7.44 6.16 -27.36
CA GLU A 407 8.86 6.15 -27.71
C GLU A 407 9.34 4.70 -27.78
N CYS A 408 9.93 4.35 -28.93
CA CYS A 408 10.58 3.05 -29.09
C CYS A 408 11.89 3.05 -28.28
N PRO A 409 12.05 2.13 -27.31
CA PRO A 409 13.24 2.10 -26.46
C PRO A 409 14.52 1.68 -27.20
N MET A 410 14.40 1.09 -28.40
CA MET A 410 15.54 0.60 -29.18
C MET A 410 16.10 1.63 -30.16
N CYS A 411 15.24 2.45 -30.78
CA CYS A 411 15.67 3.41 -31.81
C CYS A 411 15.31 4.87 -31.48
N GLY A 412 14.64 5.13 -30.35
CA GLY A 412 14.23 6.48 -29.95
C GLY A 412 13.14 7.08 -30.85
N MET A 413 12.57 6.30 -31.76
CA MET A 413 11.53 6.79 -32.68
C MET A 413 10.27 7.13 -31.88
N LYS A 414 9.84 8.39 -31.99
CA LYS A 414 8.68 8.94 -31.29
C LYS A 414 7.47 8.93 -32.23
N LEU A 415 6.42 8.21 -31.85
CA LEU A 415 5.15 8.19 -32.58
C LEU A 415 4.07 8.97 -31.85
N CYS A 416 3.34 9.76 -32.62
CA CYS A 416 2.08 10.36 -32.19
C CYS A 416 1.00 9.26 -32.10
N PRO A 417 0.31 9.08 -30.95
CA PRO A 417 -0.75 8.07 -30.80
C PRO A 417 -1.92 8.26 -31.78
N LYS A 418 -2.12 9.49 -32.24
CA LYS A 418 -3.32 9.89 -32.99
C LYS A 418 -3.19 9.67 -34.49
N CYS A 419 -2.02 9.97 -35.07
CA CYS A 419 -1.80 9.83 -36.52
C CYS A 419 -0.83 8.71 -36.89
N LYS A 420 -0.11 8.08 -35.94
CA LYS A 420 0.87 7.01 -36.21
C LYS A 420 2.01 7.36 -37.19
N TYR A 421 2.13 8.60 -37.66
CA TYR A 421 3.06 8.99 -38.74
C TYR A 421 3.94 10.24 -38.45
N GLY A 422 3.91 10.84 -37.26
CA GLY A 422 4.58 12.14 -37.02
C GLY A 422 5.92 12.09 -36.27
N LEU A 423 7.03 12.46 -36.94
CA LEU A 423 8.31 12.84 -36.33
C LEU A 423 8.13 14.09 -35.46
N VAL A 424 8.24 13.94 -34.14
CA VAL A 424 8.20 15.06 -33.19
C VAL A 424 9.58 15.72 -33.18
N LYS A 425 9.73 16.91 -33.79
CA LYS A 425 10.94 17.73 -33.62
C LYS A 425 11.09 18.12 -32.15
N THR A 426 12.01 17.49 -31.44
CA THR A 426 12.59 18.05 -30.21
C THR A 426 14.00 18.50 -30.53
N ARG A 427 14.34 19.74 -30.14
CA ARG A 427 15.66 20.38 -30.24
C ARG A 427 16.81 19.39 -29.95
N PRO A 428 17.97 19.52 -30.61
CA PRO A 428 19.12 18.66 -30.33
C PRO A 428 19.52 18.85 -28.86
N ALA A 429 19.35 17.81 -28.05
CA ALA A 429 20.04 17.71 -26.79
C ALA A 429 21.51 17.46 -27.11
N THR A 430 22.37 18.27 -26.51
CA THR A 430 23.83 18.23 -26.57
C THR A 430 24.38 16.82 -26.35
N PRO A 431 25.54 16.48 -26.98
CA PRO A 431 26.16 15.19 -26.79
C PRO A 431 26.85 15.17 -25.41
N LEU A 432 26.19 14.58 -24.41
CA LEU A 432 26.85 14.22 -23.17
C LEU A 432 27.45 12.82 -23.33
N ASN A 433 28.78 12.81 -23.46
CA ASN A 433 29.73 11.76 -23.09
C ASN A 433 29.17 10.33 -22.96
N CYS A 434 29.45 9.51 -23.98
CA CYS A 434 29.33 8.06 -23.88
C CYS A 434 30.58 7.47 -23.21
N PHE A 435 30.38 7.00 -21.98
CA PHE A 435 31.14 5.94 -21.31
C PHE A 435 30.31 4.64 -21.34
#